data_AF-R7HNU8-F1
#
_entry.id   AF-R7HNU8-F1
#
_cell.length_a   1.000
_cell.length_b   1.000
_cell.length_c   1.000
_cell.angle_alpha   90.00
_cell.angle_beta   90.00
_cell.angle_gamma   90.00
#
_symmetry.space_group_name_H-M   'P 1'
#
loop_
_entity.id
_entity.type
_entity.pdbx_description
1 polymer ?
#
loop_
_entity_poly.entity_id
_entity_poly.type
_entity_poly.pdbx_seq_one_letter_code
_entity_poly.pdbx_strand_id
1 'polypeptide(L)' 'MTTDYKVTELFCIIDEFCKHFDAENAGSLLEYNSGVKCRRRQASLSYSEIMTILLYFHFGTFHNLLYL' A
#
# COMPACT_ATOMS: atom_id res chain seq x y z
N MET A 1 8.22 -19.98 -9.88
CA MET A 1 6.75 -19.83 -9.85
C MET A 1 6.33 -19.54 -8.43
N THR A 2 6.05 -18.27 -8.11
CA THR A 2 5.29 -17.93 -6.91
C THR A 2 3.87 -18.43 -7.15
N THR A 3 3.50 -19.53 -6.50
CA THR A 3 2.16 -20.10 -6.58
C THR A 3 1.13 -19.04 -6.23
N ASP A 4 0.11 -18.84 -7.07
CA ASP A 4 -0.91 -17.77 -6.91
C ASP A 4 -1.52 -17.73 -5.50
N TYR A 5 -1.65 -18.91 -4.88
CA TYR A 5 -2.07 -19.09 -3.48
C TYR A 5 -1.29 -18.23 -2.48
N LYS A 6 0.04 -18.09 -2.66
CA LYS A 6 0.90 -17.31 -1.76
C LYS A 6 0.73 -15.81 -1.91
N VAL A 7 0.37 -15.34 -3.10
CA VAL A 7 0.14 -13.91 -3.35
C VAL A 7 -1.19 -13.49 -2.72
N THR A 8 -2.23 -14.31 -2.86
CA THR A 8 -3.53 -14.07 -2.23
C THR A 8 -3.44 -14.11 -0.70
N GLU A 9 -2.71 -15.07 -0.13
CA GLU A 9 -2.49 -15.12 1.33
C GLU A 9 -1.73 -13.88 1.83
N LEU A 10 -0.69 -13.46 1.10
CA LEU A 10 0.07 -12.26 1.45
C LEU A 10 -0.82 -11.01 1.42
N PHE A 11 -1.64 -10.83 0.38
CA PHE A 11 -2.59 -9.72 0.31
C PHE A 11 -3.60 -9.77 1.46
N CYS A 12 -4.11 -10.95 1.81
CA CYS A 12 -5.04 -11.12 2.92
C CYS A 12 -4.43 -10.67 4.26
N ILE A 13 -3.19 -11.09 4.54
CA ILE A 13 -2.45 -10.70 5.76
C ILE A 13 -2.24 -9.18 5.80
N ILE A 14 -1.90 -8.57 4.66
CA ILE A 14 -1.68 -7.12 4.57
C ILE A 14 -2.99 -6.35 4.76
N ASP A 15 -4.09 -6.82 4.17
CA ASP A 15 -5.41 -6.20 4.32
C ASP A 15 -5.89 -6.25 5.78
N GLU A 16 -5.70 -7.38 6.46
CA GLU A 16 -6.00 -7.53 7.89
C GLU A 16 -5.11 -6.60 8.73
N PHE A 17 -3.81 -6.54 8.46
CA PHE A 17 -2.89 -5.61 9.10
C PHE A 17 -3.33 -4.15 8.93
N CYS A 18 -3.68 -3.73 7.71
CA CYS A 18 -4.11 -2.36 7.44
C CYS A 18 -5.39 -1.99 8.20
N LYS A 19 -6.35 -2.90 8.34
CA LYS A 19 -7.56 -2.66 9.15
C LYS A 19 -7.23 -2.44 10.62
N HIS A 20 -6.34 -3.25 11.19
CA HIS A 20 -5.88 -3.09 12.56
C HIS A 20 -5.08 -1.78 12.74
N PHE A 21 -4.18 -1.49 11.81
CA PHE A 21 -3.39 -0.27 11.82
C PHE A 21 -4.27 0.99 11.76
N ASP A 22 -5.24 1.03 10.86
CA ASP A 22 -6.16 2.17 10.72
C ASP A 22 -6.98 2.36 12.01
N ALA A 23 -7.46 1.27 12.62
CA ALA A 23 -8.20 1.32 13.87
C ALA A 23 -7.36 1.83 15.05
N GLU A 24 -6.11 1.37 15.16
CA GLU A 24 -5.20 1.77 16.24
C GLU A 24 -4.64 3.19 16.06
N ASN A 25 -4.50 3.65 14.81
CA ASN A 25 -3.84 4.93 14.47
C ASN A 25 -4.82 6.01 13.98
N ALA A 26 -6.13 5.80 14.12
CA ALA A 26 -7.21 6.66 13.61
C ALA A 26 -7.12 8.16 13.99
N GLY A 27 -6.32 8.52 15.00
CA GLY A 27 -6.08 9.91 15.41
C GLY A 27 -4.61 10.33 15.46
N SER A 28 -3.67 9.45 15.07
CA SER A 28 -2.23 9.69 15.13
C SER A 28 -1.56 9.70 13.74
N LEU A 29 -2.35 9.46 12.69
CA LEU A 29 -1.92 9.60 11.30
C LEU A 29 -1.58 11.06 11.00
N LEU A 30 -0.48 11.25 10.27
CA LEU A 30 -0.04 12.58 9.85
C LEU A 30 -1.14 13.23 9.01
N GLU A 31 -1.72 14.30 9.54
CA GLU A 31 -2.66 15.10 8.76
C GLU A 31 -1.94 15.67 7.55
N TYR A 32 -2.56 15.49 6.38
CA TYR A 32 -2.06 16.04 5.13
C TYR A 32 -2.27 17.56 5.10
N ASN A 33 -1.41 18.29 5.81
CA ASN A 33 -1.39 19.75 5.86
C ASN A 33 -0.11 20.29 5.22
N SER A 34 0.23 19.81 4.02
CA SER A 34 1.24 20.49 3.22
C SER A 34 0.57 21.70 2.56
N GLY A 35 0.90 22.93 2.96
CA GLY A 35 0.47 24.17 2.27
C GLY A 35 0.95 24.28 0.81
N VAL A 36 1.45 23.17 0.25
CA VAL A 36 1.92 22.98 -1.11
C VAL A 36 0.73 22.61 -1.99
N LYS A 37 0.61 23.27 -3.15
CA LYS A 37 -0.41 22.92 -4.14
C LYS A 37 -0.19 21.48 -4.63
N CYS A 38 -1.09 20.58 -4.25
CA CYS A 38 -1.09 19.22 -4.76
C CYS A 38 -2.12 19.02 -5.88
N ARG A 39 -1.88 17.99 -6.70
CA ARG A 39 -2.80 17.61 -7.77
C ARG A 39 -4.08 17.06 -7.14
N ARG A 40 -5.24 17.67 -7.43
CA ARG A 40 -6.56 17.25 -6.91
C ARG A 40 -7.10 16.00 -7.60
N ARG A 41 -6.30 14.93 -7.68
CA ARG A 41 -6.78 13.61 -8.11
C ARG A 41 -7.02 12.79 -6.85
N GLN A 42 -8.18 12.15 -6.75
CA GLN A 42 -8.37 11.13 -5.72
C GLN A 42 -7.38 10.00 -5.97
N ALA A 43 -6.71 9.54 -4.91
CA ALA A 43 -5.94 8.32 -4.98
C ALA A 43 -6.90 7.16 -5.27
N SER A 44 -6.56 6.33 -6.26
CA SER A 44 -7.39 5.18 -6.66
C SER A 44 -7.05 3.91 -5.89
N LEU A 45 -5.97 3.92 -5.10
CA LEU A 45 -5.46 2.77 -4.38
C LEU A 45 -5.65 2.95 -2.87
N SER A 46 -6.10 1.88 -2.22
CA SER A 46 -6.19 1.72 -0.78
C SER A 46 -4.82 1.53 -0.12
N TYR A 47 -4.75 1.72 1.20
CA TYR A 47 -3.51 1.50 1.96
C TYR A 47 -2.99 0.07 1.85
N SER A 48 -3.87 -0.94 1.85
CA SER A 48 -3.47 -2.34 1.70
C SER A 48 -2.90 -2.65 0.32
N GLU A 49 -3.44 -2.05 -0.74
CA GLU A 49 -2.86 -2.14 -2.09
C GLU A 49 -1.48 -1.48 -2.17
N ILE A 50 -1.32 -0.29 -1.60
CA ILE A 50 -0.04 0.42 -1.55
C ILE A 50 1.00 -0.39 -0.76
N MET A 51 0.64 -0.89 0.43
CA MET A 51 1.52 -1.73 1.25
C MET A 51 1.93 -3.00 0.53
N THR A 52 0.99 -3.64 -0.17
CA THR A 52 1.27 -4.84 -0.97
C THR A 52 2.26 -4.54 -2.08
N ILE A 53 2.06 -3.46 -2.85
CA ILE A 53 3.01 -3.06 -3.91
C ILE A 53 4.40 -2.81 -3.33
N LEU A 54 4.51 -2.11 -2.20
CA LEU A 54 5.79 -1.80 -1.55
C LEU A 54 6.51 -3.06 -1.07
N LEU A 55 5.80 -3.96 -0.40
CA LEU A 55 6.34 -5.25 0.05
C LEU A 55 6.80 -6.09 -1.15
N TYR A 56 6.00 -6.13 -2.21
CA TYR A 56 6.36 -6.87 -3.42
C TYR A 56 7.58 -6.27 -4.14
N PHE A 57 7.74 -4.95 -4.15
CA PHE A 57 8.91 -4.26 -4.70
C PHE A 57 10.16 -4.42 -3.83
N HIS A 58 10.00 -4.50 -2.51
CA HIS A 58 11.11 -4.71 -1.59
C HIS A 58 11.61 -6.16 -1.61
N PHE A 59 10.70 -7.13 -1.64
CA PHE A 59 11.03 -8.56 -1.62
C PHE A 59 11.25 -9.17 -3.00
N GLY A 60 10.49 -8.73 -4.00
CA GLY A 60 10.71 -9.07 -5.40
C GLY A 60 11.56 -7.97 -6.00
N THR A 61 12.68 -8.32 -6.63
CA THR A 61 13.64 -7.42 -7.29
C THR A 61 13.03 -6.70 -8.51
N PHE A 62 11.88 -6.06 -8.39
CA PHE A 62 11.14 -5.40 -9.46
C PHE A 62 11.69 -4.00 -9.71
N HIS A 63 12.94 -3.91 -10.18
CA HIS A 63 13.51 -2.70 -10.77
C HIS A 63 12.89 -2.41 -12.16
N ASN A 64 11.57 -2.24 -12.27
CA ASN A 64 11.01 -1.43 -13.36
C ASN A 64 9.50 -1.20 -13.21
N LEU A 65 9.13 -0.02 -12.69
CA LEU A 65 7.83 0.60 -12.96
C LEU A 65 7.96 1.74 -13.98
N LEU A 66 9.13 1.88 -14.63
CA LEU A 66 9.48 2.98 -15.54
C LEU A 66 9.11 2.72 -17.01
N TYR A 67 8.50 1.56 -17.32
CA TYR A 67 8.03 1.17 -18.66
C TYR A 67 6.51 0.93 -18.73
N LEU A 68 5.69 1.70 -18.00
CA LEU A 68 4.23 1.80 -18.23
C LEU A 68 3.77 3.26 -18.23
#